data_AF-A0A4S5EKW1-F1
#
_entry.id   AF-A0A4S5EKW1-F1
#
_cell.length_a   1.000
_cell.length_b   1.000
_cell.length_c   1.000
_cell.angle_alpha   90.00
_cell.angle_beta   90.00
_cell.angle_gamma   90.00
#
_symmetry.space_group_name_H-M   'P 1'
#
loop_
_entity.id
_entity.type
_entity.pdbx_description
1 polymer ?
#
loop_
_entity_poly.entity_id
_entity_poly.type
_entity_poly.pdbx_seq_one_letter_code
_entity_poly.pdbx_strand_id
1 'polypeptide(L)'
;ELLYGTGARISEAVGLDVDDLDLETAAVRLHGKGGRDRIVPLGRCAVAALADYLRLGRPSLAGPRSGAAVFLSRRGNRLSRQSAWTVLRTAAAQAGVDGVSPHVLRHSFATHLLDGGADVRVVQELLGHASVSTTQIYTLVTVDRLREVYATSHPRALGTGRPAAAAGGWIPGYSAGG
;
A
#
# COMPACT_ATOMS: atom_id res chain seq x y z
N GLU A 1 3.03 -3.53 1.98
CA GLU A 1 2.47 -2.20 2.33
C GLU A 1 1.91 -1.40 1.16
N LEU A 2 2.70 -0.74 0.30
CA LEU A 2 2.18 0.25 -0.68
C LEU A 2 0.98 -0.24 -1.53
N LEU A 3 1.09 -1.39 -2.20
CA LEU A 3 0.02 -1.91 -3.07
C LEU A 3 -1.29 -2.14 -2.31
N TYR A 4 -1.21 -2.72 -1.11
CA TYR A 4 -2.37 -2.98 -0.26
C TYR A 4 -2.91 -1.69 0.34
N GLY A 5 -2.05 -0.78 0.79
CA GLY A 5 -2.44 0.45 1.46
C GLY A 5 -3.07 1.51 0.56
N THR A 6 -2.88 1.42 -0.76
CA THR A 6 -3.32 2.43 -1.73
C THR A 6 -4.21 1.88 -2.85
N GLY A 7 -4.31 0.55 -2.97
CA GLY A 7 -4.95 -0.09 -4.11
C GLY A 7 -4.28 0.22 -5.45
N ALA A 8 -3.01 0.65 -5.49
CA ALA A 8 -2.30 0.97 -6.73
C ALA A 8 -2.19 -0.23 -7.69
N ARG A 9 -2.21 0.02 -9.01
CA ARG A 9 -1.85 -1.01 -10.01
C ARG A 9 -0.37 -1.29 -9.86
N ILE A 10 0.07 -2.52 -10.14
CA ILE A 10 1.50 -2.84 -10.12
C ILE A 10 2.31 -1.94 -11.06
N SER A 11 1.73 -1.54 -12.20
CA SER A 11 2.33 -0.60 -13.14
C SER A 11 2.48 0.82 -12.58
N GLU A 12 1.49 1.27 -11.79
CA GLU A 12 1.53 2.58 -11.12
C GLU A 12 2.63 2.55 -10.05
N ALA A 13 2.66 1.51 -9.22
CA ALA A 13 3.65 1.37 -8.16
C ALA A 13 5.10 1.32 -8.67
N VAL A 14 5.40 0.54 -9.71
CA VAL A 14 6.77 0.50 -10.28
C VAL A 14 7.12 1.76 -11.07
N GLY A 15 6.11 2.54 -11.47
CA GLY A 15 6.25 3.79 -12.21
C GLY A 15 6.59 4.99 -11.34
N LEU A 16 6.43 4.89 -10.01
CA LEU A 16 6.66 5.99 -9.07
C LEU A 16 8.09 6.56 -9.14
N ASP A 17 8.16 7.88 -9.07
CA ASP A 17 9.36 8.64 -8.76
C ASP A 17 9.33 9.15 -7.32
N VAL A 18 10.51 9.49 -6.78
CA VAL A 18 10.65 9.95 -5.39
C VAL A 18 9.75 11.17 -5.13
N ASP A 19 9.63 12.06 -6.11
CA ASP A 19 8.81 13.28 -6.03
C ASP A 19 7.29 13.02 -6.04
N ASP A 20 6.86 11.78 -6.31
CA ASP A 20 5.46 11.37 -6.19
C ASP A 20 5.07 11.02 -4.75
N LEU A 21 6.06 10.90 -3.85
CA LEU A 21 5.86 10.53 -2.46
C LEU A 21 5.94 11.77 -1.56
N ASP A 22 4.84 12.10 -0.91
CA ASP A 22 4.82 13.04 0.19
C ASP A 22 4.65 12.25 1.50
N LEU A 23 5.78 11.89 2.11
CA LEU A 23 5.78 11.12 3.36
C LEU A 23 5.43 11.97 4.58
N GLU A 24 5.54 13.29 4.49
CA GLU A 24 5.18 14.22 5.57
C GLU A 24 3.66 14.32 5.67
N THR A 25 2.97 14.51 4.54
CA THR A 25 1.51 14.57 4.49
C THR A 25 0.85 13.21 4.22
N ALA A 26 1.65 12.14 4.26
CA ALA A 26 1.26 10.75 4.09
C ALA A 26 0.37 10.54 2.85
N ALA A 27 0.90 10.91 1.68
CA ALA A 27 0.20 10.82 0.41
C ALA A 27 1.14 10.37 -0.73
N VAL A 28 0.55 9.75 -1.76
CA VAL A 28 1.24 9.40 -3.00
C VAL A 28 0.46 9.85 -4.22
N ARG A 29 1.14 10.38 -5.22
CA ARG A 29 0.59 10.64 -6.55
C ARG A 29 0.71 9.39 -7.42
N LEU A 30 -0.41 8.85 -7.89
CA LEU A 30 -0.44 7.70 -8.79
C LEU A 30 -0.83 8.12 -10.20
N HIS A 31 0.05 7.84 -11.16
CA HIS A 31 -0.17 8.17 -12.56
C HIS A 31 -1.03 7.13 -13.29
N GLY A 32 -2.24 7.51 -13.68
CA GLY A 32 -3.18 6.66 -14.42
C GLY A 32 -3.06 6.77 -15.93
N LYS A 33 -3.72 5.84 -16.64
CA LYS A 33 -3.78 5.86 -18.12
C LYS A 33 -4.51 7.12 -18.62
N GLY A 34 -3.89 7.83 -19.56
CA GLY A 34 -4.46 9.02 -20.19
C GLY A 34 -4.29 10.29 -19.35
N GLY A 35 -3.21 10.40 -18.56
CA GLY A 35 -2.90 11.60 -17.77
C GLY A 35 -3.82 11.80 -16.56
N ARG A 36 -4.52 10.74 -16.14
CA ARG A 36 -5.43 10.77 -14.99
C ARG A 36 -4.67 10.42 -13.72
N ASP A 37 -4.05 11.45 -13.15
CA ASP A 37 -3.35 11.35 -11.88
C ASP A 37 -4.34 11.43 -10.72
N ARG A 38 -4.01 10.77 -9.61
CA ARG A 38 -4.77 10.86 -8.36
C ARG A 38 -3.85 10.85 -7.17
N ILE A 39 -4.25 11.56 -6.12
CA ILE A 39 -3.57 11.51 -4.82
C ILE A 39 -4.26 10.46 -3.96
N VAL A 40 -3.48 9.55 -3.39
CA VAL A 40 -3.98 8.50 -2.51
C VAL A 40 -3.30 8.62 -1.15
N PRO A 41 -4.07 8.61 -0.04
CA PRO A 41 -3.49 8.58 1.30
C PRO A 41 -2.64 7.33 1.53
N LEU A 42 -1.53 7.49 2.25
CA LEU A 42 -0.67 6.42 2.71
C LEU A 42 -0.96 6.14 4.18
N GLY A 43 -1.30 4.89 4.50
CA GLY A 43 -1.35 4.45 5.89
C GLY A 43 0.04 4.45 6.53
N ARG A 44 0.10 4.58 7.86
CA ARG A 44 1.35 4.64 8.65
C ARG A 44 2.35 3.51 8.32
N CYS A 45 1.86 2.30 8.05
CA CYS A 45 2.70 1.16 7.72
C CYS A 45 3.39 1.34 6.35
N ALA A 46 2.68 1.93 5.38
CA ALA A 46 3.24 2.26 4.08
C ALA A 46 4.26 3.38 4.19
N VAL A 47 3.96 4.44 4.96
CA VAL A 47 4.91 5.53 5.22
C VAL A 47 6.20 5.00 5.86
N ALA A 48 6.08 4.22 6.93
CA ALA A 48 7.25 3.65 7.61
C ALA A 48 8.08 2.75 6.68
N ALA A 49 7.42 1.83 5.96
CA ALA A 49 8.12 0.93 5.04
C ALA A 49 8.79 1.67 3.87
N LEU A 50 8.17 2.72 3.35
CA LEU A 50 8.75 3.56 2.30
C LEU A 50 9.93 4.38 2.83
N ALA A 51 9.80 4.99 4.01
CA ALA A 51 10.88 5.76 4.64
C ALA A 51 12.11 4.88 4.92
N ASP A 52 11.91 3.69 5.49
CA ASP A 52 12.98 2.72 5.71
C ASP A 52 13.62 2.27 4.42
N TYR A 53 12.81 1.96 3.39
CA TYR A 53 13.35 1.60 2.09
C TYR A 53 14.15 2.75 1.47
N LEU A 54 13.65 3.98 1.45
CA LEU A 54 14.34 5.12 0.85
C LEU A 54 15.65 5.46 1.57
N ARG A 55 15.70 5.27 2.90
CA ARG A 55 16.87 5.59 3.72
C ARG A 55 17.91 4.47 3.76
N LEU A 56 17.46 3.21 3.85
CA LEU A 56 18.35 2.06 4.11
C LEU A 56 18.49 1.14 2.89
N GLY A 57 17.40 0.90 2.17
CA GLY A 57 17.36 -0.08 1.08
C GLY A 57 17.81 0.49 -0.26
N ARG A 58 17.16 1.55 -0.72
CA ARG A 58 17.38 2.17 -2.04
C ARG A 58 18.84 2.60 -2.25
N PRO A 59 19.55 3.23 -1.29
CA PRO A 59 20.94 3.64 -1.51
C PRO A 59 21.88 2.47 -1.84
N SER A 60 21.64 1.28 -1.28
CA SER A 60 22.43 0.08 -1.57
C SER A 60 22.23 -0.49 -2.99
N LEU A 61 21.12 -0.13 -3.63
CA LEU A 61 20.75 -0.56 -4.98
C LEU A 61 20.98 0.53 -6.03
N ALA A 62 21.10 1.79 -5.59
CA ALA A 62 21.16 2.94 -6.46
C ALA A 62 22.47 2.97 -7.26
N GLY A 63 22.36 3.36 -8.51
CA GLY A 63 23.50 3.55 -9.41
C GLY A 63 23.15 4.53 -10.53
N PRO A 64 24.02 4.68 -11.55
CA PRO A 64 23.85 5.70 -12.58
C PRO A 64 22.53 5.62 -13.38
N ARG A 65 21.92 4.43 -13.44
CA ARG A 65 20.67 4.17 -14.19
C ARG A 65 19.40 4.23 -13.33
N SER A 66 19.52 4.60 -12.05
CA SER A 66 18.36 4.63 -11.13
C SER A 66 17.44 5.80 -11.38
N GLY A 67 18.00 6.97 -11.68
CA GLY A 67 17.25 8.21 -11.77
C GLY A 67 16.40 8.47 -10.52
N ALA A 68 15.20 9.01 -10.73
CA ALA A 68 14.22 9.30 -9.68
C ALA A 68 13.36 8.10 -9.25
N ALA A 69 13.53 6.92 -9.87
CA ALA A 69 12.65 5.79 -9.60
C ALA A 69 12.67 5.39 -8.12
N VAL A 70 11.48 5.21 -7.51
CA VAL A 70 11.37 4.74 -6.12
C VAL A 70 11.93 3.34 -6.01
N PHE A 71 11.31 2.38 -6.70
CA PHE A 71 11.67 0.97 -6.61
C PHE A 71 12.71 0.58 -7.64
N LEU A 72 13.83 0.04 -7.16
CA LEU A 72 14.96 -0.38 -7.98
C LEU A 72 15.09 -1.91 -8.00
N SER A 73 15.56 -2.42 -9.13
CA SER A 73 16.05 -3.79 -9.22
C SER A 73 17.46 -3.92 -8.63
N ARG A 74 17.94 -5.15 -8.43
CA ARG A 74 19.31 -5.45 -8.00
C ARG A 74 20.41 -4.88 -8.92
N ARG A 75 20.07 -4.48 -10.14
CA ARG A 75 20.98 -3.87 -11.13
C ARG A 75 20.91 -2.33 -11.16
N GLY A 76 20.17 -1.74 -10.23
CA GLY A 76 20.01 -0.29 -10.09
C GLY A 76 19.12 0.39 -11.13
N ASN A 77 18.51 -0.34 -12.06
CA ASN A 77 17.44 0.23 -12.92
C ASN A 77 16.07 0.14 -12.23
N ARG A 78 15.11 0.98 -12.68
CA ARG A 78 13.70 0.90 -12.29
C ARG A 78 13.21 -0.54 -12.30
N LEU A 79 12.47 -0.92 -11.27
CA LEU A 79 11.90 -2.24 -11.12
C LEU A 79 10.89 -2.51 -12.24
N SER A 80 11.02 -3.65 -12.93
CA SER A 80 10.04 -4.03 -13.95
C SER A 80 8.77 -4.58 -13.30
N ARG A 81 7.64 -4.55 -14.02
CA ARG A 81 6.39 -5.19 -13.56
C ARG A 81 6.57 -6.67 -13.26
N GLN A 82 7.31 -7.38 -14.10
CA GLN A 82 7.59 -8.80 -13.92
C GLN A 82 8.44 -9.06 -12.66
N SER A 83 9.49 -8.25 -12.44
CA SER A 83 10.32 -8.34 -11.24
C SER A 83 9.53 -8.01 -9.98
N ALA A 84 8.66 -6.99 -10.02
CA ALA A 84 7.78 -6.65 -8.91
C ALA A 84 6.81 -7.79 -8.58
N TRP A 85 6.30 -8.51 -9.59
CA TRP A 85 5.49 -9.70 -9.38
C TRP A 85 6.26 -10.80 -8.64
N THR A 86 7.51 -11.04 -9.04
CA THR A 86 8.38 -12.00 -8.36
C THR A 86 8.62 -11.60 -6.91
N VAL A 87 8.94 -10.32 -6.65
CA VAL A 87 9.12 -9.80 -5.28
C VAL A 87 7.87 -10.01 -4.43
N LEU A 88 6.69 -9.73 -4.99
CA LEU A 88 5.42 -9.93 -4.28
C LEU A 88 5.19 -11.40 -3.93
N ARG A 89 5.40 -12.32 -4.88
CA ARG A 89 5.25 -13.77 -4.63
C ARG A 89 6.25 -14.28 -3.60
N THR A 90 7.50 -13.82 -3.65
CA THR A 90 8.51 -14.18 -2.66
C THR A 90 8.11 -13.71 -1.27
N ALA A 91 7.63 -12.48 -1.13
CA ALA A 91 7.14 -11.95 0.15
C ALA A 91 5.92 -12.74 0.66
N ALA A 92 4.99 -13.10 -0.22
CA ALA A 92 3.82 -13.90 0.12
C ALA A 92 4.21 -15.31 0.62
N ALA A 93 5.12 -15.98 -0.09
CA ALA A 93 5.64 -17.29 0.30
C ALA A 93 6.37 -17.23 1.66
N GLN A 94 7.19 -16.19 1.89
CA GLN A 94 7.87 -15.99 3.18
C GLN A 94 6.90 -15.75 4.34
N ALA A 95 5.74 -15.15 4.05
CA ALA A 95 4.68 -14.94 5.03
C ALA A 95 3.75 -16.16 5.20
N GLY A 96 3.93 -17.23 4.40
CA GLY A 96 3.04 -18.38 4.41
C GLY A 96 1.62 -18.07 3.91
N VAL A 97 1.47 -17.09 3.01
CA VAL A 97 0.19 -16.65 2.48
C VAL A 97 0.09 -16.98 0.99
N ASP A 98 -0.93 -17.76 0.64
CA ASP A 98 -1.21 -18.13 -0.75
C ASP A 98 -2.14 -17.13 -1.45
N GLY A 99 -2.21 -17.21 -2.78
CA GLY A 99 -3.16 -16.43 -3.59
C GLY A 99 -2.86 -14.92 -3.68
N VAL A 100 -1.74 -14.46 -3.14
CA VAL A 100 -1.39 -13.02 -3.18
C VAL A 100 -1.04 -12.59 -4.60
N SER A 101 -1.79 -11.61 -5.11
CA SER A 101 -1.51 -10.93 -6.37
C SER A 101 -1.87 -9.44 -6.24
N PRO A 102 -1.37 -8.56 -7.13
CA PRO A 102 -1.78 -7.15 -7.16
C PRO A 102 -3.29 -6.96 -7.35
N HIS A 103 -3.94 -7.86 -8.11
CA HIS A 103 -5.40 -7.82 -8.28
C HIS A 103 -6.12 -8.15 -6.97
N VAL A 104 -5.66 -9.19 -6.26
CA VAL A 104 -6.20 -9.56 -4.94
C VAL A 104 -5.97 -8.45 -3.92
N LEU A 105 -4.76 -7.89 -3.84
CA LEU A 105 -4.47 -6.78 -2.92
C LEU A 105 -5.32 -5.53 -3.21
N ARG A 106 -5.54 -5.20 -4.49
CA ARG A 106 -6.45 -4.11 -4.88
C ARG A 106 -7.88 -4.40 -4.48
N HIS A 107 -8.35 -5.63 -4.68
CA HIS A 107 -9.68 -6.03 -4.28
C HIS A 107 -9.85 -5.94 -2.77
N SER A 108 -8.91 -6.49 -1.98
CA SER A 108 -8.93 -6.38 -0.53
C SER A 108 -8.90 -4.94 -0.04
N PHE A 109 -8.16 -4.05 -0.68
CA PHE A 109 -8.20 -2.61 -0.38
C PHE A 109 -9.62 -2.04 -0.57
N ALA A 110 -10.25 -2.34 -1.70
CA ALA A 110 -11.60 -1.87 -2.01
C ALA A 110 -12.63 -2.42 -1.00
N THR A 111 -12.61 -3.72 -0.75
CA THR A 111 -13.51 -4.40 0.18
C THR A 111 -13.35 -3.86 1.58
N HIS A 112 -12.13 -3.70 2.08
CA HIS A 112 -11.93 -3.17 3.44
C HIS A 112 -12.37 -1.71 3.58
N LEU A 113 -12.24 -0.88 2.55
CA LEU A 113 -12.80 0.47 2.59
C LEU A 113 -14.34 0.40 2.70
N LEU A 114 -14.99 -0.40 1.87
CA LEU A 114 -16.45 -0.56 1.89
C LEU A 114 -16.95 -1.14 3.22
N ASP A 115 -16.28 -2.18 3.75
CA ASP A 115 -16.60 -2.79 5.03
C ASP A 115 -16.42 -1.80 6.20
N GLY A 116 -15.42 -0.91 6.08
CA GLY A 116 -15.22 0.20 7.00
C GLY A 116 -16.19 1.37 6.83
N GLY A 117 -17.22 1.24 5.99
CA GLY A 117 -18.26 2.24 5.77
C GLY A 117 -17.90 3.35 4.76
N ALA A 118 -16.85 3.17 3.96
CA ALA A 118 -16.51 4.13 2.91
C ALA A 118 -17.59 4.15 1.83
N ASP A 119 -17.93 5.34 1.35
CA ASP A 119 -18.82 5.51 0.20
C ASP A 119 -18.20 4.87 -1.06
N VAL A 120 -19.01 4.14 -1.82
CA VAL A 120 -18.56 3.43 -3.03
C VAL A 120 -17.92 4.36 -4.06
N ARG A 121 -18.35 5.63 -4.14
CA ARG A 121 -17.80 6.62 -5.06
C ARG A 121 -16.41 7.07 -4.62
N VAL A 122 -16.17 7.21 -3.31
CA VAL A 122 -14.84 7.48 -2.75
C VAL A 122 -13.89 6.33 -3.06
N VAL A 123 -14.36 5.08 -2.94
CA VAL A 123 -13.56 3.90 -3.29
C VAL A 123 -13.23 3.89 -4.79
N GLN A 124 -14.18 4.24 -5.66
CA GLN A 124 -13.95 4.32 -7.11
C GLN A 124 -12.91 5.38 -7.48
N GLU A 125 -12.95 6.54 -6.83
CA GLU A 125 -12.00 7.63 -7.02
C GLU A 125 -10.58 7.22 -6.60
N LEU A 126 -10.43 6.62 -5.40
CA LEU A 126 -9.15 6.10 -4.90
C LEU A 126 -8.55 5.02 -5.80
N LEU A 127 -9.38 4.21 -6.44
CA LEU A 127 -8.93 3.14 -7.36
C LEU A 127 -8.64 3.62 -8.78
N GLY A 128 -9.06 4.85 -9.13
CA GLY A 128 -8.88 5.44 -10.45
C GLY A 128 -9.76 4.80 -11.53
N HIS A 129 -11.01 4.47 -11.19
CA HIS A 129 -12.00 4.03 -12.19
C HIS A 129 -12.56 5.23 -12.95
N ALA A 130 -12.28 5.27 -14.25
CA ALA A 130 -12.96 6.16 -15.17
C ALA A 130 -14.34 5.58 -15.53
N SER A 131 -15.41 6.30 -15.16
CA SER A 131 -16.84 6.07 -15.48
C SER A 131 -17.67 5.38 -14.39
N VAL A 132 -18.50 6.19 -13.70
CA VAL A 132 -19.95 6.02 -13.77
C VAL A 132 -20.46 7.24 -14.55
N SER A 133 -21.38 7.01 -15.47
CA SER A 133 -22.04 7.97 -16.36
C SER A 133 -22.06 9.41 -15.82
N THR A 134 -21.46 10.30 -16.60
CA THR A 134 -21.51 11.75 -16.46
C THR A 134 -22.95 12.24 -16.28
N THR A 135 -23.12 13.19 -15.36
CA THR A 135 -24.30 14.04 -15.11
C THR A 135 -25.27 13.53 -14.04
N GLN A 136 -24.93 13.77 -12.78
CA GLN A 136 -25.73 14.54 -11.81
C GLN A 136 -25.06 14.40 -10.42
N ILE A 137 -24.71 15.55 -9.82
CA ILE A 137 -24.05 15.74 -8.51
C ILE A 137 -22.52 15.61 -8.54
N TYR A 138 -21.87 16.61 -9.13
CA TYR A 138 -20.51 17.02 -8.77
C TYR A 138 -20.59 17.85 -7.49
N THR A 139 -20.12 17.32 -6.36
CA THR A 139 -19.85 18.17 -5.19
C THR A 139 -18.62 17.61 -4.48
N LEU A 140 -17.46 17.95 -5.05
CA LEU A 140 -16.20 18.12 -4.34
C LEU A 140 -15.88 17.05 -3.27
N VAL A 141 -15.48 15.85 -3.69
CA VAL A 141 -14.74 14.98 -2.77
C VAL A 141 -13.34 15.57 -2.65
N THR A 142 -13.10 16.35 -1.60
CA THR A 142 -11.78 16.95 -1.35
C THR A 142 -10.77 15.88 -0.93
N VAL A 143 -9.48 16.16 -1.12
CA VAL A 143 -8.40 15.30 -0.59
C VAL A 143 -8.57 15.06 0.92
N ASP A 144 -9.08 16.04 1.65
CA ASP A 144 -9.37 15.91 3.08
C ASP A 144 -10.49 14.91 3.35
N ARG A 145 -11.54 14.89 2.52
CA ARG A 145 -12.60 13.87 2.62
C ARG A 145 -12.07 12.48 2.28
N LEU A 146 -11.19 12.35 1.28
CA LEU A 146 -10.52 11.08 0.96
C LEU A 146 -9.66 10.59 2.12
N ARG A 147 -8.91 11.50 2.78
CA ARG A 147 -8.11 11.21 3.97
C ARG A 147 -8.97 10.78 5.15
N GLU A 148 -10.06 11.48 5.41
CA GLU A 148 -10.99 11.16 6.50
C GLU A 148 -11.59 9.76 6.32
N VAL A 149 -12.12 9.46 5.12
CA VAL A 149 -12.70 8.15 4.82
C VAL A 149 -11.64 7.05 4.92
N TYR A 150 -10.44 7.27 4.38
CA TYR A 150 -9.34 6.31 4.58
C TYR A 150 -9.05 6.10 6.06
N ALA A 151 -8.99 7.19 6.84
CA ALA A 151 -8.67 7.19 8.25
C ALA A 151 -9.67 6.38 9.09
N THR A 152 -10.96 6.50 8.78
CA THR A 152 -12.03 5.83 9.51
C THR A 152 -12.27 4.40 9.05
N SER A 153 -11.97 4.08 7.79
CA SER A 153 -12.47 2.86 7.16
C SER A 153 -11.39 1.84 6.81
N HIS A 154 -10.14 2.25 6.58
CA HIS A 154 -9.10 1.31 6.14
C HIS A 154 -8.34 0.67 7.32
N PRO A 155 -8.14 -0.66 7.37
CA PRO A 155 -7.37 -1.33 8.43
C PRO A 155 -5.92 -0.84 8.61
N ARG A 156 -5.32 -0.23 7.58
CA ARG A 156 -3.97 0.38 7.66
C ARG A 156 -3.96 1.84 8.08
N ALA A 157 -5.12 2.50 8.12
CA ALA A 157 -5.25 3.78 8.81
C ALA A 157 -5.23 3.56 10.33
N LEU A 158 -6.04 2.62 10.80
CA LEU A 158 -6.15 2.31 12.21
C LEU A 158 -4.91 1.52 12.68
N GLY A 159 -4.32 2.01 13.76
CA GLY A 159 -3.22 1.42 14.48
C GLY A 159 -3.42 -0.03 14.92
N THR A 160 -3.37 -1.06 14.08
CA THR A 160 -3.11 -2.41 14.61
C THR A 160 -1.66 -2.47 15.11
N GLY A 161 -1.47 -1.98 16.34
CA GLY A 161 -0.33 -2.32 17.15
C GLY A 161 -0.29 -3.84 17.26
N ARG A 162 0.86 -4.43 16.98
CA ARG A 162 1.15 -5.78 17.46
C ARG A 162 1.20 -5.66 18.99
N PRO A 163 0.38 -6.38 19.79
CA PRO A 163 0.72 -6.53 21.20
C PRO A 163 2.12 -7.14 21.24
N ALA A 164 3.01 -6.52 22.02
CA ALA A 164 4.30 -7.08 22.32
C ALA A 164 4.07 -8.53 22.78
N ALA A 165 4.71 -9.47 22.09
CA ALA A 165 4.77 -10.85 22.54
C ALA A 165 5.32 -10.83 23.98
N ALA A 166 4.49 -11.19 24.95
CA ALA A 166 4.97 -11.60 26.24
C ALA A 166 5.76 -12.90 26.03
N ALA A 167 7.05 -12.73 25.78
CA ALA A 167 8.04 -13.76 26.07
C ALA A 167 7.99 -13.99 27.59
N GLY A 168 7.55 -15.17 28.00
CA GLY A 168 7.42 -15.50 29.41
C GLY A 168 6.88 -16.90 29.67
N GLY A 169 7.68 -17.92 29.36
CA GLY A 169 7.72 -19.16 30.15
C GLY A 169 6.74 -20.27 29.76
N TRP A 170 7.15 -21.11 28.81
CA TRP A 170 6.81 -22.54 28.83
C TRP A 170 7.79 -23.25 29.78
N ILE A 171 7.29 -23.96 30.80
CA ILE A 171 8.01 -25.05 31.49
C ILE A 171 7.01 -26.20 31.75
N PRO A 172 7.39 -27.49 31.56
CA PRO A 172 6.48 -28.64 31.49
C PRO A 172 6.40 -29.48 32.78
N GLY A 173 5.32 -30.26 32.93
CA GLY A 173 5.29 -31.57 33.62
C GLY A 173 4.69 -31.67 35.05
N TYR A 174 3.77 -32.64 35.23
CA TYR A 174 3.56 -33.57 36.39
C TYR A 174 3.75 -33.02 37.84
N SER A 175 2.85 -33.16 38.83
CA SER A 175 2.19 -34.39 39.34
C SER A 175 1.14 -34.10 40.46
N ALA A 176 0.17 -35.02 40.59
CA ALA A 176 -0.43 -35.60 41.81
C ALA A 176 -1.42 -34.80 42.72
N GLY A 177 -2.59 -35.43 42.96
CA GLY A 177 -3.18 -35.59 44.29
C GLY A 177 -4.50 -34.85 44.55
N GLY A 178 -5.59 -35.62 44.74
CA GLY A 178 -6.90 -35.17 45.21
C GLY A 178 -8.01 -36.12 44.80
#